data_AF-A0A926DC04-F1
#
_entry.id   AF-A0A926DC04-F1
#
_cell.length_a   1.000
_cell.length_b   1.000
_cell.length_c   1.000
_cell.angle_alpha   90.00
_cell.angle_beta   90.00
_cell.angle_gamma   90.00
#
_symmetry.space_group_name_H-M   'P 1'
#
loop_
_entity.id
_entity.type
_entity.pdbx_description
1 polymer ?
#
loop_
_entity_poly.entity_id
_entity_poly.type
_entity_poly.pdbx_seq_one_letter_code
_entity_poly.pdbx_strand_id
1 'polypeptide(L)'
;MKKKKNIHAILAPVLFLVVAAIFVLSIYFSGAWPGRGDNGSSGGYTPGTYTVETEGMHAMTLEVTFSEDRITDIRFAHQEETEGVADEALAEVPKRILEAQAYEVDGVSGATYTSDGIKNGVKLAMELARGGSGSAVDPGVDNNPGTDVDDGPVSDATDLRTGIGVVSSLSSSKAPADGKDGTAQTDATIAAVTVDRDGRIVACTIDAIQAKIGFDASGAITTGADAQFQTKQELGRNYGMYKASSIGKEWSEQADAFAQYAVGKTVAELKGLAVNEAGAPTDTDLNSSVTLSVGGFLEAIEKAVANASGSSAQGSDTLRLAVITSASSSTSATADKEGTAQSDSTIAAVTLDRDGKITSCVIDALQAKVKIDATGAIKTDLAEPVKTKNELGQNYGMHKASSIGKEWNEQAAAFSQYVVGKTASEVAGIAVDEQGKAADTDLVSSVTVAVSPFVQIVEKAAK
;
A
#
# COMPACT_ATOMS: atom_id res chain seq x y z
N MET A 1 -22.99 74.74 -10.32
CA MET A 1 -21.52 74.56 -10.32
C MET A 1 -21.19 73.39 -9.38
N LYS A 2 -20.16 72.54 -9.56
CA LYS A 2 -18.98 72.44 -10.45
C LYS A 2 -19.00 70.99 -11.05
N LYS A 3 -18.67 70.63 -12.31
CA LYS A 3 -17.35 70.55 -13.01
C LYS A 3 -16.20 70.02 -12.12
N LYS A 4 -15.42 68.97 -12.44
CA LYS A 4 -15.42 67.90 -13.49
C LYS A 4 -15.80 66.54 -12.80
N LYS A 5 -15.61 65.29 -13.25
CA LYS A 5 -15.00 64.51 -14.38
C LYS A 5 -15.92 63.24 -14.53
N ASN A 6 -16.10 62.44 -15.60
CA ASN A 6 -15.37 62.04 -16.81
C ASN A 6 -14.17 61.10 -16.50
N ILE A 7 -14.08 59.84 -16.97
CA ILE A 7 -14.70 59.07 -18.09
C ILE A 7 -14.72 57.55 -17.76
N HIS A 8 -15.48 56.76 -18.54
CA HIS A 8 -15.51 55.29 -18.76
C HIS A 8 -14.14 54.53 -18.58
N ALA A 9 -14.05 53.19 -18.48
CA ALA A 9 -14.85 52.16 -19.17
C ALA A 9 -14.64 50.69 -18.70
N ILE A 10 -15.42 49.78 -19.29
CA ILE A 10 -15.18 48.33 -19.56
C ILE A 10 -15.51 47.30 -18.44
N LEU A 11 -15.95 46.13 -18.92
CA LEU A 11 -16.52 44.96 -18.23
C LEU A 11 -15.46 43.93 -17.78
N ALA A 12 -15.74 43.31 -16.64
CA ALA A 12 -15.58 41.86 -16.37
C ALA A 12 -14.13 41.27 -16.46
N PRO A 13 -13.94 39.93 -16.34
CA PRO A 13 -13.24 39.39 -15.17
C PRO A 13 -11.84 38.83 -15.48
N VAL A 14 -11.01 38.69 -14.45
CA VAL A 14 -9.66 38.09 -14.56
C VAL A 14 -9.67 36.64 -14.08
N LEU A 15 -9.21 35.76 -14.97
CA LEU A 15 -8.81 34.36 -14.76
C LEU A 15 -7.43 34.20 -15.45
N PHE A 16 -6.66 33.16 -15.13
CA PHE A 16 -5.25 32.87 -15.47
C PHE A 16 -4.21 33.48 -14.50
N LEU A 17 -3.02 32.90 -14.25
CA LEU A 17 -2.52 31.49 -14.16
C LEU A 17 -0.98 31.55 -13.89
N VAL A 18 -0.35 30.42 -13.52
CA VAL A 18 1.08 30.05 -13.79
C VAL A 18 2.23 30.63 -12.91
N VAL A 19 2.67 29.79 -11.94
CA VAL A 19 4.03 29.15 -11.80
C VAL A 19 5.29 29.88 -11.24
N ALA A 20 6.13 29.06 -10.56
CA ALA A 20 7.59 29.11 -10.30
C ALA A 20 8.17 29.80 -9.03
N ALA A 21 8.50 28.93 -8.05
CA ALA A 21 9.85 28.65 -7.50
C ALA A 21 10.82 29.77 -7.03
N ILE A 22 11.50 29.50 -5.91
CA ILE A 22 12.96 29.23 -5.87
C ILE A 22 13.36 28.56 -4.54
N PHE A 23 14.26 27.58 -4.63
CA PHE A 23 14.89 26.86 -3.50
C PHE A 23 16.21 27.57 -3.12
N VAL A 24 16.50 27.79 -1.84
CA VAL A 24 17.85 28.27 -1.40
C VAL A 24 18.33 27.53 -0.15
N LEU A 25 18.94 26.37 -0.37
CA LEU A 25 19.76 25.69 0.63
C LEU A 25 21.10 26.42 0.78
N SER A 26 21.34 27.04 1.93
CA SER A 26 22.56 27.86 2.17
C SER A 26 23.63 27.10 2.97
N ILE A 27 24.30 26.13 2.34
CA ILE A 27 25.49 25.48 2.93
C ILE A 27 26.67 26.46 2.87
N TYR A 28 27.11 26.96 4.02
CA TYR A 28 28.36 27.72 4.13
C TYR A 28 29.56 26.76 4.24
N PHE A 29 30.31 26.62 3.15
CA PHE A 29 31.51 25.79 3.09
C PHE A 29 32.78 26.64 3.21
N SER A 30 33.46 26.58 4.35
CA SER A 30 34.76 27.24 4.57
C SER A 30 35.73 26.27 5.25
N GLY A 31 36.56 25.57 4.46
CA GLY A 31 37.40 24.47 4.95
C GLY A 31 38.89 24.82 5.12
N ALA A 32 39.59 24.08 6.00
CA ALA A 32 41.05 24.13 6.13
C ALA A 32 41.69 22.85 6.76
N TRP A 33 41.51 21.69 6.11
CA TRP A 33 42.46 20.55 6.13
C TRP A 33 42.71 19.78 7.47
N PRO A 34 43.48 18.65 7.48
CA PRO A 34 42.99 17.43 8.14
C PRO A 34 43.45 17.17 9.57
N GLY A 35 42.50 16.76 10.41
CA GLY A 35 42.74 16.16 11.74
C GLY A 35 42.73 14.62 11.68
N ARG A 36 43.72 13.99 12.31
CA ARG A 36 43.83 12.54 12.48
C ARG A 36 42.83 12.10 13.56
N GLY A 37 41.99 11.11 13.26
CA GLY A 37 40.79 10.82 14.05
C GLY A 37 41.00 10.17 15.42
N ASP A 38 39.89 10.07 16.14
CA ASP A 38 39.65 9.13 17.24
C ASP A 38 38.32 8.39 16.97
N ASN A 39 38.10 7.23 17.59
CA ASN A 39 36.99 6.33 17.31
C ASN A 39 36.08 6.19 18.53
N GLY A 40 35.07 7.06 18.64
CA GLY A 40 34.07 7.06 19.71
C GLY A 40 32.66 7.21 19.17
N SER A 41 31.72 6.42 19.69
CA SER A 41 30.32 6.39 19.27
C SER A 41 29.44 7.33 20.09
N SER A 42 28.63 8.16 19.40
CA SER A 42 27.51 8.90 19.99
C SER A 42 26.49 9.25 18.92
N GLY A 43 25.27 8.68 19.00
CA GLY A 43 24.19 8.95 18.05
C GLY A 43 23.49 10.27 18.33
N GLY A 44 23.95 11.35 17.69
CA GLY A 44 23.31 12.66 17.72
C GLY A 44 22.08 12.77 16.81
N TYR A 45 21.48 13.96 16.78
CA TYR A 45 20.44 14.33 15.83
C TYR A 45 21.01 15.16 14.68
N THR A 46 20.32 15.14 13.55
CA THR A 46 20.48 16.15 12.49
C THR A 46 19.75 17.43 12.94
N PRO A 47 20.42 18.59 13.02
CA PRO A 47 19.76 19.83 13.47
C PRO A 47 18.71 20.31 12.48
N GLY A 48 17.53 20.67 12.99
CA GLY A 48 16.42 21.16 12.18
C GLY A 48 15.07 21.09 12.91
N THR A 49 14.04 21.65 12.29
CA THR A 49 12.64 21.51 12.72
C THR A 49 11.98 20.45 11.86
N TYR A 50 11.34 19.48 12.50
CA TYR A 50 10.68 18.33 11.89
C TYR A 50 9.18 18.45 12.13
N THR A 51 8.43 18.64 11.04
CA THR A 51 6.97 18.65 11.05
C THR A 51 6.47 17.21 10.91
N VAL A 52 5.59 16.78 11.81
CA VAL A 52 5.13 15.38 11.92
C VAL A 52 3.63 15.33 12.21
N GLU A 53 2.92 14.41 11.58
CA GLU A 53 1.50 14.16 11.83
C GLU A 53 1.34 12.98 12.79
N THR A 54 0.37 13.09 13.70
CA THR A 54 0.08 12.06 14.71
C THR A 54 -1.39 12.16 15.15
N GLU A 55 -1.88 11.16 15.87
CA GLU A 55 -3.28 11.05 16.27
C GLU A 55 -3.38 10.97 17.80
N GLY A 56 -4.24 11.82 18.37
CA GLY A 56 -4.61 11.83 19.78
C GLY A 56 -6.04 11.33 19.93
N MET A 57 -6.94 12.19 20.42
CA MET A 57 -8.38 11.95 20.27
C MET A 57 -8.84 12.28 18.84
N HIS A 58 -8.15 13.21 18.18
CA HIS A 58 -8.25 13.57 16.77
C HIS A 58 -6.83 13.77 16.17
N ALA A 59 -6.73 14.07 14.87
CA ALA A 59 -5.45 14.35 14.23
C ALA A 59 -4.80 15.66 14.73
N MET A 60 -3.47 15.65 14.87
CA MET A 60 -2.66 16.83 15.19
C MET A 60 -1.30 16.81 14.47
N THR A 61 -0.73 17.99 14.26
CA THR A 61 0.55 18.19 13.58
C THR A 61 1.52 18.88 14.53
N LEU A 62 2.63 18.23 14.87
CA LEU A 62 3.68 18.80 15.72
C LEU A 62 4.83 19.34 14.87
N GLU A 63 5.50 20.37 15.38
CA GLU A 63 6.82 20.84 14.95
C GLU A 63 7.80 20.63 16.10
N VAL A 64 8.79 19.76 15.92
CA VAL A 64 9.82 19.45 16.93
C VAL A 64 11.19 19.89 16.41
N THR A 65 11.92 20.69 17.20
CA THR A 65 13.20 21.28 16.77
C THR A 65 14.38 20.68 17.54
N PHE A 66 15.40 20.22 16.82
CA PHE A 66 16.61 19.58 17.37
C PHE A 66 17.87 20.42 17.14
N SER A 67 18.77 20.39 18.12
CA SER A 67 20.21 20.59 17.90
C SER A 67 20.92 19.24 17.82
N GLU A 68 22.24 19.23 17.54
CA GLU A 68 23.03 18.00 17.33
C GLU A 68 22.92 16.98 18.48
N ASP A 69 22.59 17.45 19.69
CA ASP A 69 22.61 16.72 20.95
C ASP A 69 21.23 16.55 21.63
N ARG A 70 20.21 17.38 21.31
CA ARG A 70 18.97 17.45 22.11
C ARG A 70 17.76 18.05 21.39
N ILE A 71 16.56 17.79 21.92
CA ILE A 71 15.32 18.49 21.63
C ILE A 71 15.40 19.91 22.22
N THR A 72 14.99 20.92 21.46
CA THR A 72 15.10 22.35 21.82
C THR A 72 13.76 23.09 21.83
N ASP A 73 12.76 22.63 21.08
CA ASP A 73 11.42 23.22 21.01
C ASP A 73 10.39 22.17 20.54
N ILE A 74 9.14 22.29 20.98
CA ILE A 74 8.00 21.47 20.59
C ILE A 74 6.79 22.38 20.47
N ARG A 75 6.13 22.37 19.31
CA ARG A 75 4.95 23.21 19.01
C ARG A 75 3.89 22.41 18.26
N PHE A 76 2.67 22.94 18.22
CA PHE A 76 1.57 22.41 17.41
C PHE A 76 1.34 23.36 16.23
N ALA A 77 1.45 22.83 15.01
CA ALA A 77 1.12 23.56 13.78
C ALA A 77 -0.39 23.50 13.48
N HIS A 78 -1.03 22.37 13.83
CA HIS A 78 -2.48 22.17 13.78
C HIS A 78 -2.90 21.17 14.87
N GLN A 79 -4.10 21.33 15.44
CA GLN A 79 -4.69 20.37 16.37
C GLN A 79 -6.21 20.59 16.49
N GLU A 80 -6.98 19.50 16.57
CA GLU A 80 -8.44 19.53 16.71
C GLU A 80 -8.93 18.81 17.98
N GLU A 81 -8.10 18.77 19.03
CA GLU A 81 -8.44 18.10 20.28
C GLU A 81 -9.62 18.76 21.04
N THR A 82 -10.20 18.04 22.01
CA THR A 82 -11.39 18.49 22.73
C THR A 82 -11.04 19.61 23.75
N GLU A 83 -11.53 20.82 23.46
CA GLU A 83 -11.40 22.02 24.32
C GLU A 83 -11.84 21.74 25.76
N GLY A 84 -11.00 22.09 26.74
CA GLY A 84 -11.23 21.87 28.16
C GLY A 84 -10.98 20.44 28.65
N VAL A 85 -10.55 19.51 27.77
CA VAL A 85 -10.11 18.15 28.13
C VAL A 85 -8.64 17.96 27.79
N ALA A 86 -8.21 18.39 26.60
CA ALA A 86 -6.85 18.23 26.10
C ALA A 86 -5.85 19.29 26.61
N ASP A 87 -6.35 20.44 27.08
CA ASP A 87 -5.59 21.64 27.40
C ASP A 87 -4.37 21.38 28.31
N GLU A 88 -4.51 20.55 29.34
CA GLU A 88 -3.42 20.21 30.27
C GLU A 88 -2.39 19.26 29.64
N ALA A 89 -2.81 18.33 28.78
CA ALA A 89 -1.88 17.46 28.05
C ALA A 89 -1.04 18.25 27.03
N LEU A 90 -1.69 19.12 26.26
CA LEU A 90 -1.07 20.04 25.30
C LEU A 90 -0.09 21.01 25.98
N ALA A 91 -0.34 21.38 27.24
CA ALA A 91 0.50 22.30 28.01
C ALA A 91 1.65 21.62 28.76
N GLU A 92 1.44 20.44 29.36
CA GLU A 92 2.40 19.82 30.30
C GLU A 92 3.24 18.70 29.67
N VAL A 93 2.70 17.90 28.74
CA VAL A 93 3.46 16.79 28.15
C VAL A 93 4.68 17.30 27.35
N PRO A 94 4.58 18.34 26.49
CA PRO A 94 5.75 18.91 25.82
C PRO A 94 6.84 19.44 26.78
N LYS A 95 6.46 19.98 27.95
CA LYS A 95 7.42 20.45 28.96
C LYS A 95 8.20 19.29 29.58
N ARG A 96 7.50 18.22 29.97
CA ARG A 96 8.09 17.00 30.53
C ARG A 96 9.09 16.39 29.54
N ILE A 97 8.73 16.35 28.25
CA ILE A 97 9.62 15.87 27.17
C ILE A 97 10.86 16.77 27.02
N LEU A 98 10.71 18.10 27.03
CA LEU A 98 11.84 19.04 26.93
C LEU A 98 12.77 19.00 28.16
N GLU A 99 12.25 18.67 29.34
CA GLU A 99 13.05 18.47 30.56
C GLU A 99 13.73 17.10 30.60
N ALA A 100 13.02 16.03 30.25
CA ALA A 100 13.54 14.65 30.26
C ALA A 100 14.45 14.33 29.06
N GLN A 101 14.33 15.08 27.95
CA GLN A 101 14.99 14.81 26.65
C GLN A 101 14.65 13.42 26.07
N ALA A 102 13.48 12.91 26.43
CA ALA A 102 12.90 11.65 25.98
C ALA A 102 11.39 11.83 25.81
N TYR A 103 10.80 11.08 24.88
CA TYR A 103 9.34 11.10 24.64
C TYR A 103 8.57 10.21 25.64
N GLU A 104 9.23 9.22 26.26
CA GLU A 104 8.64 8.35 27.30
C GLU A 104 8.50 9.10 28.63
N VAL A 105 7.39 9.84 28.78
CA VAL A 105 7.05 10.61 29.99
C VAL A 105 5.64 10.33 30.48
N ASP A 106 5.38 10.64 31.75
CA ASP A 106 4.03 10.61 32.33
C ASP A 106 3.06 11.49 31.51
N GLY A 107 1.91 10.92 31.15
CA GLY A 107 0.80 11.65 30.51
C GLY A 107 -0.05 12.46 31.50
N VAL A 108 -1.19 12.95 31.04
CA VAL A 108 -2.19 13.63 31.88
C VAL A 108 -3.42 12.73 32.06
N SER A 109 -3.81 12.52 33.32
CA SER A 109 -4.93 11.64 33.67
C SER A 109 -6.25 12.21 33.17
N GLY A 110 -6.97 11.44 32.35
CA GLY A 110 -8.19 11.89 31.67
C GLY A 110 -7.97 12.41 30.24
N ALA A 111 -6.71 12.65 29.84
CA ALA A 111 -6.32 13.09 28.49
C ALA A 111 -5.30 12.10 27.88
N THR A 112 -5.54 10.79 28.04
CA THR A 112 -4.62 9.71 27.67
C THR A 112 -4.28 9.75 26.17
N TYR A 113 -5.29 9.67 25.29
CA TYR A 113 -5.10 9.71 23.83
C TYR A 113 -4.31 10.94 23.38
N THR A 114 -4.68 12.14 23.85
CA THR A 114 -3.93 13.38 23.62
C THR A 114 -2.46 13.27 24.07
N SER A 115 -2.23 12.76 25.29
CA SER A 115 -0.89 12.62 25.87
C SER A 115 -0.02 11.66 25.07
N ASP A 116 -0.60 10.56 24.60
CA ASP A 116 0.10 9.52 23.88
C ASP A 116 0.36 9.92 22.42
N GLY A 117 -0.58 10.62 21.77
CA GLY A 117 -0.37 11.27 20.47
C GLY A 117 0.81 12.26 20.50
N ILE A 118 0.90 13.13 21.52
CA ILE A 118 2.04 14.05 21.69
C ILE A 118 3.36 13.28 21.77
N LYS A 119 3.41 12.20 22.57
CA LYS A 119 4.63 11.38 22.74
C LYS A 119 5.00 10.63 21.47
N ASN A 120 4.01 10.08 20.74
CA ASN A 120 4.21 9.40 19.47
C ASN A 120 4.68 10.36 18.36
N GLY A 121 4.15 11.58 18.32
CA GLY A 121 4.64 12.64 17.44
C GLY A 121 6.11 13.01 17.73
N VAL A 122 6.49 13.17 19.01
CA VAL A 122 7.91 13.44 19.34
C VAL A 122 8.81 12.24 19.03
N LYS A 123 8.37 11.01 19.30
CA LYS A 123 9.10 9.78 18.91
C LYS A 123 9.39 9.77 17.42
N LEU A 124 8.37 9.97 16.59
CA LEU A 124 8.45 10.08 15.14
C LEU A 124 9.44 11.16 14.70
N ALA A 125 9.40 12.35 15.33
CA ALA A 125 10.36 13.41 15.05
C ALA A 125 11.80 13.05 15.46
N MET A 126 12.00 12.35 16.60
CA MET A 126 13.31 11.87 17.05
C MET A 126 13.90 10.82 16.10
N GLU A 127 13.07 9.94 15.53
CA GLU A 127 13.46 8.95 14.53
C GLU A 127 13.89 9.63 13.21
N LEU A 128 13.09 10.56 12.71
CA LEU A 128 13.40 11.34 11.49
C LEU A 128 14.67 12.19 11.66
N ALA A 129 14.85 12.83 12.83
CA ALA A 129 16.05 13.61 13.12
C ALA A 129 17.31 12.73 13.26
N ARG A 130 17.18 11.44 13.59
CA ARG A 130 18.27 10.45 13.58
C ARG A 130 18.50 9.79 12.21
N GLY A 131 17.82 10.25 11.16
CA GLY A 131 17.95 9.73 9.79
C GLY A 131 17.05 8.54 9.47
N GLY A 132 16.23 8.09 10.42
CA GLY A 132 15.25 7.02 10.22
C GLY A 132 14.13 7.39 9.26
N SER A 133 13.17 6.48 9.09
CA SER A 133 11.95 6.69 8.34
C SER A 133 10.76 6.28 9.22
N GLY A 134 10.40 7.15 10.15
CA GLY A 134 9.30 6.91 11.07
C GLY A 134 7.94 7.09 10.40
N SER A 135 6.93 6.40 10.94
CA SER A 135 5.51 6.61 10.66
C SER A 135 4.76 6.56 12.00
N ALA A 136 3.62 7.24 12.11
CA ALA A 136 2.83 7.26 13.34
C ALA A 136 2.36 5.84 13.73
N VAL A 137 2.32 5.57 15.05
CA VAL A 137 1.87 4.30 15.64
C VAL A 137 0.79 4.59 16.68
N ASP A 138 -0.25 3.78 16.69
CA ASP A 138 -1.41 3.83 17.61
C ASP A 138 -1.02 3.37 19.04
N PRO A 139 -1.36 4.11 20.12
CA PRO A 139 -0.90 3.78 21.48
C PRO A 139 -1.83 2.80 22.22
N GLY A 140 -1.29 1.65 22.69
CA GLY A 140 -2.12 0.66 23.38
C GLY A 140 -1.47 -0.57 24.01
N VAL A 141 -0.22 -0.52 24.52
CA VAL A 141 0.39 -1.64 25.30
C VAL A 141 1.14 -1.11 26.52
N ASP A 142 0.94 -1.76 27.67
CA ASP A 142 1.51 -1.41 28.98
C ASP A 142 2.83 -2.13 29.27
N ASN A 143 3.95 -1.52 28.86
CA ASN A 143 5.29 -2.09 29.03
C ASN A 143 5.81 -1.99 30.48
N ASN A 144 5.61 -3.04 31.28
CA ASN A 144 6.42 -3.31 32.47
C ASN A 144 7.62 -4.23 32.10
N PRO A 145 8.88 -3.83 32.35
CA PRO A 145 10.04 -4.41 31.67
C PRO A 145 10.50 -5.76 32.24
N GLY A 146 10.97 -6.67 31.37
CA GLY A 146 11.74 -7.82 31.83
C GLY A 146 11.84 -9.06 30.93
N THR A 147 12.50 -8.96 29.76
CA THR A 147 13.50 -9.95 29.29
C THR A 147 14.29 -9.37 28.13
N ASP A 148 15.61 -9.54 28.14
CA ASP A 148 16.46 -9.16 27.01
C ASP A 148 16.18 -10.08 25.80
N VAL A 149 15.77 -9.48 24.68
CA VAL A 149 15.73 -10.16 23.38
C VAL A 149 16.93 -9.68 22.57
N ASP A 150 17.64 -10.61 21.95
CA ASP A 150 18.89 -10.37 21.23
C ASP A 150 18.64 -9.49 19.99
N ASP A 151 19.04 -8.21 20.06
CA ASP A 151 19.10 -7.27 18.93
C ASP A 151 20.21 -7.71 17.96
N GLY A 152 19.94 -8.80 17.24
CA GLY A 152 20.76 -9.27 16.14
C GLY A 152 20.89 -8.16 15.07
N PRO A 153 22.08 -7.97 14.48
CA PRO A 153 22.34 -6.80 13.65
C PRO A 153 21.43 -6.77 12.42
N VAL A 154 20.59 -5.73 12.32
CA VAL A 154 19.92 -5.35 11.08
C VAL A 154 20.99 -5.18 9.99
N SER A 155 21.02 -6.11 9.06
CA SER A 155 22.04 -6.15 8.01
C SER A 155 21.85 -5.01 7.01
N ASP A 156 22.96 -4.42 6.55
CA ASP A 156 22.96 -3.50 5.40
C ASP A 156 22.31 -4.18 4.19
N ALA A 157 21.06 -3.83 3.91
CA ALA A 157 20.18 -4.58 3.02
C ALA A 157 20.44 -4.30 1.52
N THR A 158 21.58 -4.78 1.02
CA THR A 158 22.08 -4.47 -0.33
C THR A 158 21.60 -5.42 -1.45
N ASP A 159 20.69 -6.36 -1.16
CA ASP A 159 20.01 -7.25 -2.13
C ASP A 159 18.58 -7.51 -1.64
N LEU A 160 17.72 -6.50 -1.81
CA LEU A 160 16.28 -6.62 -1.59
C LEU A 160 15.56 -7.08 -2.85
N ARG A 161 14.45 -7.79 -2.67
CA ARG A 161 13.66 -8.37 -3.76
C ARG A 161 12.17 -8.18 -3.50
N THR A 162 11.43 -7.75 -4.50
CA THR A 162 9.98 -7.52 -4.39
C THR A 162 9.22 -8.65 -5.08
N GLY A 163 8.08 -9.05 -4.52
CA GLY A 163 7.24 -10.12 -5.07
C GLY A 163 5.76 -9.94 -4.77
N ILE A 164 4.93 -10.60 -5.59
CA ILE A 164 3.46 -10.63 -5.47
C ILE A 164 3.01 -12.08 -5.35
N GLY A 165 2.10 -12.34 -4.43
CA GLY A 165 1.42 -13.62 -4.27
C GLY A 165 -0.09 -13.45 -4.29
N VAL A 166 -0.79 -14.35 -4.99
CA VAL A 166 -2.24 -14.31 -5.13
C VAL A 166 -2.83 -15.68 -4.81
N VAL A 167 -3.84 -15.69 -3.96
CA VAL A 167 -4.61 -16.88 -3.58
C VAL A 167 -6.05 -16.61 -3.95
N SER A 168 -6.61 -17.34 -4.90
CA SER A 168 -7.93 -17.06 -5.44
C SER A 168 -8.84 -18.28 -5.53
N SER A 169 -10.14 -18.03 -5.41
CA SER A 169 -11.19 -19.04 -5.43
C SER A 169 -12.41 -18.56 -6.20
N LEU A 170 -13.11 -19.53 -6.82
CA LEU A 170 -14.43 -19.36 -7.42
C LEU A 170 -15.55 -20.02 -6.60
N SER A 171 -15.22 -20.66 -5.48
CA SER A 171 -16.14 -21.50 -4.68
C SER A 171 -17.37 -20.78 -4.13
N SER A 172 -17.32 -19.45 -4.00
CA SER A 172 -18.47 -18.62 -3.61
C SER A 172 -19.53 -18.47 -4.72
N SER A 173 -19.23 -18.87 -5.96
CA SER A 173 -20.11 -18.75 -7.12
C SER A 173 -21.33 -19.67 -7.02
N LYS A 174 -22.49 -19.19 -7.50
CA LYS A 174 -23.79 -19.87 -7.37
C LYS A 174 -24.60 -19.72 -8.65
N ALA A 175 -25.23 -20.81 -9.09
CA ALA A 175 -26.21 -20.79 -10.17
C ALA A 175 -27.54 -20.15 -9.70
N PRO A 176 -28.40 -19.67 -10.63
CA PRO A 176 -29.72 -19.14 -10.30
C PRO A 176 -30.59 -20.19 -9.59
N ALA A 177 -31.28 -19.80 -8.52
CA ALA A 177 -32.08 -20.69 -7.68
C ALA A 177 -33.19 -19.92 -6.96
N ASP A 178 -34.30 -20.58 -6.66
CA ASP A 178 -35.45 -20.02 -5.89
C ASP A 178 -35.97 -18.66 -6.41
N GLY A 179 -35.91 -18.44 -7.73
CA GLY A 179 -36.33 -17.18 -8.37
C GLY A 179 -35.32 -16.03 -8.20
N LYS A 180 -34.07 -16.32 -7.83
CA LYS A 180 -32.96 -15.36 -7.72
C LYS A 180 -31.93 -15.61 -8.82
N ASP A 181 -31.31 -14.53 -9.27
CA ASP A 181 -30.17 -14.56 -10.18
C ASP A 181 -28.97 -15.33 -9.60
N GLY A 182 -28.14 -15.84 -10.50
CA GLY A 182 -26.85 -16.42 -10.18
C GLY A 182 -25.81 -15.35 -9.89
N THR A 183 -24.66 -15.77 -9.37
CA THR A 183 -23.51 -14.91 -9.11
C THR A 183 -22.24 -15.69 -9.37
N ALA A 184 -21.43 -15.21 -10.30
CA ALA A 184 -20.04 -15.61 -10.43
C ALA A 184 -19.22 -14.73 -9.48
N GLN A 185 -18.59 -15.33 -8.48
CA GLN A 185 -17.79 -14.62 -7.49
C GLN A 185 -16.33 -15.03 -7.60
N THR A 186 -15.44 -14.05 -7.68
CA THR A 186 -14.00 -14.23 -7.55
C THR A 186 -13.56 -13.62 -6.23
N ASP A 187 -13.16 -14.47 -5.31
CA ASP A 187 -12.46 -14.09 -4.09
C ASP A 187 -10.97 -14.22 -4.36
N ALA A 188 -10.18 -13.17 -4.14
CA ALA A 188 -8.74 -13.21 -4.32
C ALA A 188 -8.02 -12.42 -3.22
N THR A 189 -7.26 -13.11 -2.37
CA THR A 189 -6.33 -12.52 -1.40
C THR A 189 -4.99 -12.29 -2.09
N ILE A 190 -4.42 -11.11 -1.90
CA ILE A 190 -3.21 -10.65 -2.59
C ILE A 190 -2.26 -10.11 -1.53
N ALA A 191 -0.99 -10.52 -1.58
CA ALA A 191 0.08 -9.94 -0.78
C ALA A 191 1.19 -9.43 -1.69
N ALA A 192 1.75 -8.27 -1.33
CA ALA A 192 3.04 -7.84 -1.82
C ALA A 192 4.04 -7.86 -0.67
N VAL A 193 5.27 -8.27 -0.97
CA VAL A 193 6.38 -8.26 -0.02
C VAL A 193 7.63 -7.66 -0.64
N THR A 194 8.48 -7.09 0.20
CA THR A 194 9.91 -6.94 -0.08
C THR A 194 10.67 -7.77 0.94
N VAL A 195 11.60 -8.60 0.47
CA VAL A 195 12.42 -9.51 1.29
C VAL A 195 13.90 -9.23 1.12
N ASP A 196 14.68 -9.60 2.13
CA ASP A 196 16.14 -9.67 2.02
C ASP A 196 16.63 -10.95 1.32
N ARG A 197 17.95 -11.02 1.13
CA ARG A 197 18.69 -12.15 0.56
C ARG A 197 18.47 -13.49 1.30
N ASP A 198 18.12 -13.44 2.60
CA ASP A 198 17.98 -14.59 3.50
C ASP A 198 16.50 -15.02 3.63
N GLY A 199 15.58 -14.28 3.00
CA GLY A 199 14.15 -14.58 2.95
C GLY A 199 13.33 -13.99 4.11
N ARG A 200 13.87 -13.04 4.87
CA ARG A 200 13.10 -12.26 5.85
C ARG A 200 12.33 -11.16 5.16
N ILE A 201 11.09 -10.93 5.61
CA ILE A 201 10.20 -9.91 5.11
C ILE A 201 10.59 -8.55 5.71
N VAL A 202 11.01 -7.62 4.86
CA VAL A 202 11.41 -6.25 5.24
C VAL A 202 10.21 -5.30 5.14
N ALA A 203 9.31 -5.55 4.19
CA ALA A 203 8.01 -4.88 4.11
C ALA A 203 6.94 -5.84 3.60
N CYS A 204 5.70 -5.69 4.08
CA CYS A 204 4.54 -6.46 3.63
C CYS A 204 3.30 -5.55 3.55
N THR A 205 2.43 -5.81 2.57
CA THR A 205 1.09 -5.24 2.49
C THR A 205 0.13 -6.26 1.88
N ILE A 206 -1.12 -6.27 2.34
CA ILE A 206 -2.13 -7.28 2.02
C ILE A 206 -3.41 -6.58 1.56
N ASP A 207 -4.04 -7.12 0.52
CA ASP A 207 -5.33 -6.66 0.03
C ASP A 207 -6.17 -7.86 -0.42
N ALA A 208 -7.46 -7.64 -0.69
CA ALA A 208 -8.31 -8.65 -1.29
C ALA A 208 -9.38 -8.05 -2.22
N ILE A 209 -9.65 -8.79 -3.30
CA ILE A 209 -10.76 -8.59 -4.21
C ILE A 209 -11.90 -9.55 -3.84
N GLN A 210 -13.13 -9.06 -3.93
CA GLN A 210 -14.35 -9.85 -3.83
C GLN A 210 -15.31 -9.47 -4.97
N ALA A 211 -14.89 -9.74 -6.20
CA ALA A 211 -15.60 -9.37 -7.42
C ALA A 211 -16.84 -10.26 -7.60
N LYS A 212 -18.00 -9.66 -7.90
CA LYS A 212 -19.30 -10.33 -7.99
C LYS A 212 -19.99 -9.94 -9.29
N ILE A 213 -20.10 -10.89 -10.21
CA ILE A 213 -20.71 -10.73 -11.53
C ILE A 213 -22.04 -11.49 -11.51
N GLY A 214 -23.16 -10.75 -11.45
CA GLY A 214 -24.51 -11.29 -11.51
C GLY A 214 -24.88 -11.78 -12.90
N PHE A 215 -25.72 -12.82 -12.97
CA PHE A 215 -26.28 -13.34 -14.22
C PHE A 215 -27.64 -14.03 -14.01
N ASP A 216 -28.52 -13.97 -15.00
CA ASP A 216 -29.89 -14.46 -14.88
C ASP A 216 -30.06 -15.96 -15.21
N ALA A 217 -31.30 -16.46 -15.13
CA ALA A 217 -31.69 -17.83 -15.44
C ALA A 217 -31.57 -18.22 -16.94
N SER A 218 -31.25 -17.26 -17.84
CA SER A 218 -30.89 -17.51 -19.24
C SER A 218 -29.38 -17.49 -19.48
N GLY A 219 -28.59 -17.25 -18.44
CA GLY A 219 -27.14 -17.05 -18.54
C GLY A 219 -26.74 -15.68 -19.08
N ALA A 220 -27.64 -14.70 -19.10
CA ALA A 220 -27.32 -13.33 -19.46
C ALA A 220 -26.64 -12.60 -18.28
N ILE A 221 -25.53 -11.91 -18.54
CA ILE A 221 -24.82 -11.14 -17.51
C ILE A 221 -25.67 -9.91 -17.12
N THR A 222 -25.97 -9.75 -15.84
CA THR A 222 -26.78 -8.64 -15.30
C THR A 222 -25.93 -7.53 -14.68
N THR A 223 -24.65 -7.81 -14.41
CA THR A 223 -23.64 -6.77 -14.08
C THR A 223 -23.28 -5.97 -15.32
N GLY A 224 -23.23 -4.63 -15.20
CA GLY A 224 -22.88 -3.73 -16.30
C GLY A 224 -21.45 -3.96 -16.82
N ALA A 225 -21.24 -3.79 -18.13
CA ALA A 225 -19.95 -4.07 -18.78
C ALA A 225 -18.78 -3.25 -18.19
N ASP A 226 -19.01 -2.00 -17.82
CA ASP A 226 -17.98 -1.11 -17.28
C ASP A 226 -17.73 -1.30 -15.77
N ALA A 227 -18.36 -2.29 -15.13
CA ALA A 227 -18.27 -2.50 -13.69
C ALA A 227 -16.83 -2.75 -13.23
N GLN A 228 -16.39 -1.88 -12.30
CA GLN A 228 -15.15 -2.01 -11.55
C GLN A 228 -15.46 -2.55 -10.15
N PHE A 229 -14.51 -3.25 -9.55
CA PHE A 229 -14.60 -3.73 -8.17
C PHE A 229 -13.47 -3.11 -7.35
N GLN A 230 -13.85 -2.36 -6.31
CA GLN A 230 -12.90 -1.85 -5.34
C GLN A 230 -12.32 -2.98 -4.50
N THR A 231 -11.08 -2.80 -4.05
CA THR A 231 -10.42 -3.71 -3.11
C THR A 231 -10.95 -3.53 -1.67
N LYS A 232 -10.58 -4.43 -0.76
CA LYS A 232 -10.95 -4.26 0.66
C LYS A 232 -10.16 -3.15 1.35
N GLN A 233 -8.90 -2.92 0.96
CA GLN A 233 -8.17 -1.73 1.41
C GLN A 233 -8.85 -0.45 0.91
N GLU A 234 -9.27 -0.40 -0.37
CA GLU A 234 -10.00 0.76 -0.94
C GLU A 234 -11.39 1.00 -0.33
N LEU A 235 -12.08 -0.06 0.08
CA LEU A 235 -13.37 0.05 0.75
C LEU A 235 -13.21 0.52 2.20
N GLY A 236 -12.17 0.05 2.91
CA GLY A 236 -11.98 0.31 4.34
C GLY A 236 -13.26 0.03 5.12
N ARG A 237 -13.69 0.97 5.98
CA ARG A 237 -14.92 0.85 6.79
C ARG A 237 -16.23 0.76 5.97
N ASN A 238 -16.18 0.98 4.65
CA ASN A 238 -17.32 0.73 3.76
C ASN A 238 -17.53 -0.76 3.44
N TYR A 239 -16.51 -1.61 3.64
CA TYR A 239 -16.69 -3.08 3.61
C TYR A 239 -17.56 -3.53 4.80
N GLY A 240 -17.44 -2.85 5.94
CA GLY A 240 -18.39 -2.91 7.05
C GLY A 240 -18.23 -4.10 7.99
N MET A 241 -17.12 -4.84 7.90
CA MET A 241 -16.82 -5.99 8.75
C MET A 241 -16.60 -5.59 10.21
N TYR A 242 -16.26 -4.32 10.48
CA TYR A 242 -16.13 -3.78 11.84
C TYR A 242 -17.36 -4.05 12.73
N LYS A 243 -18.54 -4.24 12.12
CA LYS A 243 -19.82 -4.55 12.80
C LYS A 243 -19.98 -6.01 13.23
N ALA A 244 -19.20 -6.91 12.63
CA ALA A 244 -19.18 -8.35 12.92
C ALA A 244 -17.89 -8.80 13.63
N SER A 245 -16.84 -7.98 13.56
CA SER A 245 -15.58 -8.15 14.28
C SER A 245 -15.77 -8.03 15.79
N SER A 246 -15.33 -9.03 16.55
CA SER A 246 -15.40 -9.02 18.03
C SER A 246 -14.45 -8.00 18.68
N ILE A 247 -13.49 -7.47 17.92
CA ILE A 247 -12.54 -6.42 18.34
C ILE A 247 -12.85 -5.05 17.70
N GLY A 248 -13.97 -4.90 17.00
CA GLY A 248 -14.36 -3.63 16.36
C GLY A 248 -13.49 -3.17 15.17
N LYS A 249 -12.38 -3.86 14.88
CA LYS A 249 -11.53 -3.61 13.70
C LYS A 249 -12.15 -4.16 12.42
N GLU A 250 -12.15 -3.35 11.36
CA GLU A 250 -12.48 -3.66 9.97
C GLU A 250 -11.52 -4.70 9.36
N TRP A 251 -11.85 -5.25 8.18
CA TRP A 251 -10.97 -6.20 7.49
C TRP A 251 -9.58 -5.62 7.21
N SER A 252 -9.49 -4.35 6.79
CA SER A 252 -8.22 -3.68 6.48
C SER A 252 -7.34 -3.54 7.72
N GLU A 253 -7.90 -2.98 8.80
CA GLU A 253 -7.23 -2.80 10.10
C GLU A 253 -6.64 -4.12 10.67
N GLN A 254 -7.23 -5.27 10.30
CA GLN A 254 -6.72 -6.61 10.68
C GLN A 254 -5.74 -7.21 9.66
N ALA A 255 -5.88 -6.90 8.37
CA ALA A 255 -4.92 -7.30 7.33
C ALA A 255 -3.59 -6.55 7.50
N ASP A 256 -3.65 -5.25 7.79
CA ASP A 256 -2.49 -4.40 8.03
C ASP A 256 -1.73 -4.82 9.31
N ALA A 257 -2.44 -5.12 10.40
CA ALA A 257 -1.83 -5.67 11.62
C ALA A 257 -1.13 -7.02 11.36
N PHE A 258 -1.70 -7.87 10.50
CA PHE A 258 -1.06 -9.13 10.11
C PHE A 258 0.17 -8.92 9.20
N ALA A 259 0.10 -7.94 8.28
CA ALA A 259 1.22 -7.55 7.43
C ALA A 259 2.39 -6.97 8.26
N GLN A 260 2.10 -6.16 9.27
CA GLN A 260 3.09 -5.65 10.22
C GLN A 260 3.74 -6.79 11.03
N TYR A 261 2.94 -7.73 11.56
CA TYR A 261 3.47 -8.91 12.23
C TYR A 261 4.36 -9.78 11.33
N ALA A 262 4.16 -9.78 10.01
CA ALA A 262 5.01 -10.49 9.06
C ALA A 262 6.41 -9.87 8.90
N VAL A 263 6.60 -8.58 9.21
CA VAL A 263 7.91 -7.91 9.10
C VAL A 263 8.92 -8.51 10.10
N GLY A 264 10.17 -8.59 9.68
CA GLY A 264 11.27 -9.28 10.35
C GLY A 264 11.26 -10.80 10.22
N LYS A 265 10.11 -11.42 9.89
CA LYS A 265 9.92 -12.87 9.88
C LYS A 265 10.11 -13.48 8.49
N THR A 266 10.47 -14.75 8.46
CA THR A 266 10.47 -15.63 7.29
C THR A 266 9.13 -16.36 7.14
N VAL A 267 8.87 -16.92 5.96
CA VAL A 267 7.71 -17.81 5.73
C VAL A 267 7.72 -19.03 6.68
N ALA A 268 8.90 -19.51 7.09
CA ALA A 268 9.03 -20.65 8.00
C ALA A 268 8.59 -20.30 9.43
N GLU A 269 9.01 -19.13 9.95
CA GLU A 269 8.57 -18.61 11.25
C GLU A 269 7.06 -18.31 11.23
N LEU A 270 6.55 -17.70 10.15
CA LEU A 270 5.12 -17.43 9.96
C LEU A 270 4.25 -18.68 9.89
N LYS A 271 4.74 -19.78 9.31
CA LYS A 271 4.05 -21.08 9.32
C LYS A 271 4.04 -21.78 10.68
N GLY A 272 4.82 -21.30 11.65
CA GLY A 272 4.76 -21.74 13.04
C GLY A 272 3.65 -21.08 13.86
N LEU A 273 2.94 -20.09 13.32
CA LEU A 273 1.91 -19.31 14.02
C LEU A 273 0.75 -20.21 14.52
N ALA A 274 0.48 -20.14 15.82
CA ALA A 274 -0.64 -20.83 16.43
C ALA A 274 -1.98 -20.17 16.06
N VAL A 275 -2.93 -20.98 15.60
CA VAL A 275 -4.29 -20.58 15.21
C VAL A 275 -5.36 -21.46 15.86
N ASN A 276 -6.56 -20.91 16.03
CA ASN A 276 -7.74 -21.64 16.53
C ASN A 276 -8.48 -22.40 15.40
N GLU A 277 -9.60 -23.05 15.74
CA GLU A 277 -10.41 -23.83 14.78
C GLU A 277 -10.99 -23.01 13.61
N ALA A 278 -11.11 -21.68 13.75
CA ALA A 278 -11.49 -20.77 12.66
C ALA A 278 -10.29 -20.29 11.82
N GLY A 279 -9.06 -20.73 12.15
CA GLY A 279 -7.81 -20.29 11.52
C GLY A 279 -7.37 -18.89 11.92
N ALA A 280 -7.95 -18.29 12.96
CA ALA A 280 -7.55 -16.99 13.51
C ALA A 280 -6.42 -17.15 14.54
N PRO A 281 -5.47 -16.21 14.63
CA PRO A 281 -4.29 -16.34 15.47
C PRO A 281 -4.64 -16.37 16.97
N THR A 282 -3.95 -17.22 17.72
CA THR A 282 -4.03 -17.28 19.19
C THR A 282 -2.85 -16.61 19.89
N ASP A 283 -1.81 -16.28 19.12
CA ASP A 283 -0.62 -15.54 19.54
C ASP A 283 -0.98 -14.22 20.24
N THR A 284 -0.25 -13.86 21.30
CA THR A 284 -0.51 -12.66 22.12
C THR A 284 -0.36 -11.36 21.35
N ASP A 285 0.55 -11.34 20.39
CA ASP A 285 0.92 -10.13 19.64
C ASP A 285 -0.12 -9.84 18.55
N LEU A 286 -0.95 -10.84 18.21
CA LEU A 286 -1.98 -10.77 17.18
C LEU A 286 -3.42 -10.85 17.70
N ASN A 287 -3.71 -11.61 18.76
CA ASN A 287 -5.10 -11.95 19.11
C ASN A 287 -5.98 -10.76 19.54
N SER A 288 -5.36 -9.64 19.94
CA SER A 288 -6.01 -8.35 20.21
C SER A 288 -6.36 -7.55 18.94
N SER A 289 -5.64 -7.79 17.85
CA SER A 289 -5.71 -7.01 16.61
C SER A 289 -6.12 -7.79 15.37
N VAL A 290 -6.13 -9.12 15.41
CA VAL A 290 -6.50 -10.00 14.30
C VAL A 290 -7.36 -11.16 14.82
N THR A 291 -8.62 -11.16 14.41
CA THR A 291 -9.66 -12.18 14.69
C THR A 291 -10.10 -12.92 13.42
N LEU A 292 -9.57 -12.51 12.27
CA LEU A 292 -9.78 -13.14 10.97
C LEU A 292 -8.96 -14.42 10.80
N SER A 293 -9.43 -15.30 9.91
CA SER A 293 -8.68 -16.46 9.46
C SER A 293 -7.47 -16.03 8.62
N VAL A 294 -6.25 -16.28 9.10
CA VAL A 294 -5.00 -15.79 8.48
C VAL A 294 -4.40 -16.75 7.46
N GLY A 295 -4.98 -17.95 7.25
CA GLY A 295 -4.46 -18.95 6.32
C GLY A 295 -4.27 -18.44 4.89
N GLY A 296 -5.24 -17.65 4.38
CA GLY A 296 -5.13 -17.02 3.06
C GLY A 296 -4.10 -15.89 2.99
N PHE A 297 -3.81 -15.21 4.10
CA PHE A 297 -2.72 -14.23 4.20
C PHE A 297 -1.36 -14.93 4.18
N LEU A 298 -1.21 -16.02 4.95
CA LEU A 298 0.00 -16.85 4.99
C LEU A 298 0.34 -17.45 3.62
N GLU A 299 -0.63 -18.01 2.89
CA GLU A 299 -0.39 -18.54 1.53
C GLU A 299 -0.07 -17.42 0.53
N ALA A 300 -0.73 -16.25 0.63
CA ALA A 300 -0.43 -15.12 -0.24
C ALA A 300 0.99 -14.58 0.02
N ILE A 301 1.40 -14.45 1.28
CA ILE A 301 2.78 -14.08 1.67
C ILE A 301 3.78 -15.13 1.19
N GLU A 302 3.52 -16.43 1.38
CA GLU A 302 4.39 -17.49 0.88
C GLU A 302 4.64 -17.37 -0.63
N LYS A 303 3.56 -17.22 -1.41
CA LYS A 303 3.68 -17.00 -2.85
C LYS A 303 4.43 -15.71 -3.18
N ALA A 304 4.20 -14.63 -2.44
CA ALA A 304 4.88 -13.35 -2.65
C ALA A 304 6.39 -13.46 -2.41
N VAL A 305 6.81 -14.14 -1.35
CA VAL A 305 8.21 -14.43 -1.04
C VAL A 305 8.83 -15.38 -2.07
N ALA A 306 8.12 -16.44 -2.48
CA ALA A 306 8.60 -17.38 -3.49
C ALA A 306 8.74 -16.75 -4.90
N ASN A 307 7.90 -15.76 -5.21
CA ASN A 307 7.94 -14.98 -6.45
C ASN A 307 8.88 -13.75 -6.37
N ALA A 308 9.51 -13.48 -5.21
CA ALA A 308 10.31 -12.28 -5.02
C ALA A 308 11.58 -12.31 -5.89
N SER A 309 11.74 -11.28 -6.73
CA SER A 309 12.82 -11.21 -7.72
C SER A 309 13.55 -9.87 -7.68
N GLY A 310 14.72 -9.83 -8.35
CA GLY A 310 15.72 -8.78 -8.18
C GLY A 310 15.17 -7.37 -8.36
N SER A 311 15.42 -6.52 -7.36
CA SER A 311 14.99 -5.12 -7.34
C SER A 311 16.16 -4.18 -7.09
N SER A 312 15.91 -2.87 -7.22
CA SER A 312 16.78 -1.83 -6.66
C SER A 312 16.20 -1.19 -5.37
N ALA A 313 15.24 -1.87 -4.71
CA ALA A 313 14.66 -1.41 -3.45
C ALA A 313 15.73 -1.29 -2.37
N GLN A 314 15.61 -0.26 -1.52
CA GLN A 314 16.42 -0.03 -0.33
C GLN A 314 15.57 -0.23 0.93
N GLY A 315 16.21 -0.46 2.08
CA GLY A 315 15.51 -0.67 3.36
C GLY A 315 14.70 0.55 3.86
N SER A 316 14.87 1.72 3.24
CA SER A 316 14.10 2.94 3.48
C SER A 316 12.81 3.07 2.65
N ASP A 317 12.60 2.17 1.69
CA ASP A 317 11.63 2.41 0.61
C ASP A 317 10.21 1.99 1.01
N THR A 318 9.22 2.76 0.58
CA THR A 318 7.81 2.46 0.87
C THR A 318 7.29 1.44 -0.13
N LEU A 319 7.01 0.22 0.33
CA LEU A 319 6.27 -0.78 -0.45
C LEU A 319 4.79 -0.39 -0.56
N ARG A 320 4.23 -0.45 -1.78
CA ARG A 320 2.81 -0.21 -2.07
C ARG A 320 2.27 -1.30 -3.01
N LEU A 321 0.98 -1.58 -2.87
CA LEU A 321 0.22 -2.54 -3.67
C LEU A 321 -1.02 -1.85 -4.22
N ALA A 322 -1.30 -2.05 -5.51
CA ALA A 322 -2.55 -1.66 -6.13
C ALA A 322 -3.16 -2.81 -6.94
N VAL A 323 -4.49 -2.81 -7.01
CA VAL A 323 -5.29 -3.69 -7.86
C VAL A 323 -6.30 -2.87 -8.65
N ILE A 324 -6.56 -3.22 -9.89
CA ILE A 324 -7.69 -2.73 -10.69
C ILE A 324 -8.41 -3.96 -11.24
N THR A 325 -9.65 -4.18 -10.80
CA THR A 325 -10.48 -5.33 -11.24
C THR A 325 -11.74 -4.87 -11.96
N SER A 326 -11.99 -5.44 -13.14
CA SER A 326 -13.14 -5.11 -13.99
C SER A 326 -13.91 -6.36 -14.45
N ALA A 327 -15.17 -6.17 -14.84
CA ALA A 327 -16.02 -7.21 -15.44
C ALA A 327 -16.04 -7.20 -16.99
N SER A 328 -15.31 -6.30 -17.66
CA SER A 328 -15.57 -5.90 -19.05
C SER A 328 -15.33 -6.96 -20.12
N SER A 329 -14.63 -8.05 -19.80
CA SER A 329 -14.50 -9.22 -20.69
C SER A 329 -15.68 -10.20 -20.58
N SER A 330 -16.68 -9.91 -19.75
CA SER A 330 -17.84 -10.80 -19.56
C SER A 330 -18.76 -10.83 -20.79
N THR A 331 -19.26 -12.01 -21.10
CA THR A 331 -20.20 -12.22 -22.23
C THR A 331 -21.37 -13.09 -21.80
N SER A 332 -22.60 -12.67 -22.07
CA SER A 332 -23.82 -13.47 -21.89
C SER A 332 -23.76 -14.79 -22.66
N ALA A 333 -24.47 -15.80 -22.14
CA ALA A 333 -24.74 -17.03 -22.87
C ALA A 333 -25.68 -16.78 -24.07
N THR A 334 -25.62 -17.68 -25.04
CA THR A 334 -26.56 -17.77 -26.16
C THR A 334 -26.93 -19.23 -26.40
N ALA A 335 -27.97 -19.48 -27.20
CA ALA A 335 -28.44 -20.84 -27.47
C ALA A 335 -27.35 -21.80 -27.98
N ASP A 336 -26.38 -21.27 -28.75
CA ASP A 336 -25.31 -22.04 -29.39
C ASP A 336 -23.93 -21.90 -28.70
N LYS A 337 -23.81 -21.09 -27.63
CA LYS A 337 -22.51 -20.78 -27.02
C LYS A 337 -22.63 -20.40 -25.53
N GLU A 338 -21.78 -21.00 -24.71
CA GLU A 338 -21.59 -20.61 -23.30
C GLU A 338 -21.22 -19.14 -23.12
N GLY A 339 -21.85 -18.52 -22.13
CA GLY A 339 -21.42 -17.27 -21.54
C GLY A 339 -20.14 -17.43 -20.73
N THR A 340 -19.56 -16.31 -20.33
CA THR A 340 -18.40 -16.24 -19.45
C THR A 340 -18.58 -15.01 -18.58
N ALA A 341 -18.82 -15.19 -17.28
CA ALA A 341 -18.60 -14.13 -16.32
C ALA A 341 -17.09 -14.10 -16.04
N GLN A 342 -16.42 -13.01 -16.38
CA GLN A 342 -14.97 -12.88 -16.27
C GLN A 342 -14.60 -11.64 -15.45
N SER A 343 -13.85 -11.85 -14.37
CA SER A 343 -13.15 -10.77 -13.68
C SER A 343 -11.70 -10.73 -14.15
N ASP A 344 -11.28 -9.56 -14.64
CA ASP A 344 -9.90 -9.29 -15.01
C ASP A 344 -9.31 -8.34 -13.98
N SER A 345 -8.36 -8.83 -13.17
CA SER A 345 -7.61 -8.04 -12.19
C SER A 345 -6.20 -7.80 -12.71
N THR A 346 -5.78 -6.54 -12.82
CA THR A 346 -4.36 -6.17 -12.98
C THR A 346 -3.83 -5.74 -11.62
N ILE A 347 -2.64 -6.23 -11.24
CA ILE A 347 -2.04 -6.06 -9.93
C ILE A 347 -0.63 -5.50 -10.12
N ALA A 348 -0.24 -4.51 -9.31
CA ALA A 348 1.17 -4.11 -9.22
C ALA A 348 1.61 -3.87 -7.79
N ALA A 349 2.85 -4.27 -7.52
CA ALA A 349 3.59 -3.89 -6.33
C ALA A 349 4.74 -2.99 -6.76
N VAL A 350 4.95 -1.89 -6.05
CA VAL A 350 6.09 -1.00 -6.25
C VAL A 350 6.76 -0.69 -4.92
N THR A 351 8.07 -0.46 -4.92
CA THR A 351 8.75 0.24 -3.82
C THR A 351 9.10 1.65 -4.28
N LEU A 352 8.97 2.63 -3.39
CA LEU A 352 9.25 4.04 -3.68
C LEU A 352 10.40 4.56 -2.81
N ASP A 353 11.35 5.28 -3.41
CA ASP A 353 12.34 6.08 -2.68
C ASP A 353 11.68 7.29 -1.98
N ARG A 354 12.48 8.04 -1.20
CA ARG A 354 12.01 9.23 -0.46
C ARG A 354 11.64 10.42 -1.36
N ASP A 355 11.96 10.37 -2.67
CA ASP A 355 11.51 11.33 -3.68
C ASP A 355 10.22 10.88 -4.41
N GLY A 356 9.69 9.68 -4.10
CA GLY A 356 8.54 9.10 -4.79
C GLY A 356 8.85 8.45 -6.14
N LYS A 357 10.11 8.05 -6.39
CA LYS A 357 10.50 7.29 -7.58
C LYS A 357 10.46 5.79 -7.33
N ILE A 358 10.05 5.04 -8.34
CA ILE A 358 9.94 3.58 -8.32
C ILE A 358 11.35 2.96 -8.26
N THR A 359 11.68 2.30 -7.15
CA THR A 359 12.93 1.53 -6.97
C THR A 359 12.75 0.04 -7.25
N SER A 360 11.50 -0.42 -7.30
CA SER A 360 11.11 -1.78 -7.71
C SER A 360 9.71 -1.75 -8.30
N CYS A 361 9.45 -2.61 -9.27
CA CYS A 361 8.10 -2.85 -9.79
C CYS A 361 7.93 -4.33 -10.11
N VAL A 362 6.78 -4.88 -9.74
CA VAL A 362 6.29 -6.20 -10.17
C VAL A 362 4.86 -6.02 -10.64
N ILE A 363 4.51 -6.61 -11.79
CA ILE A 363 3.15 -6.60 -12.34
C ILE A 363 2.69 -8.05 -12.51
N ASP A 364 1.44 -8.32 -12.14
CA ASP A 364 0.76 -9.59 -12.42
C ASP A 364 -0.70 -9.34 -12.83
N ALA A 365 -1.39 -10.37 -13.31
CA ALA A 365 -2.82 -10.31 -13.60
C ALA A 365 -3.52 -11.64 -13.35
N LEU A 366 -4.74 -11.56 -12.81
CA LEU A 366 -5.65 -12.69 -12.62
C LEU A 366 -6.82 -12.58 -13.60
N GLN A 367 -7.11 -13.63 -14.36
CA GLN A 367 -8.24 -13.68 -15.30
C GLN A 367 -9.20 -14.81 -14.91
N ALA A 368 -10.06 -14.55 -13.92
CA ALA A 368 -10.93 -15.57 -13.35
C ALA A 368 -12.24 -15.68 -14.14
N LYS A 369 -12.65 -16.91 -14.50
CA LYS A 369 -13.66 -17.17 -15.55
C LYS A 369 -14.67 -18.23 -15.13
N VAL A 370 -15.91 -17.82 -14.90
CA VAL A 370 -17.04 -18.72 -14.66
C VAL A 370 -17.84 -18.90 -15.95
N LYS A 371 -17.81 -20.10 -16.51
CA LYS A 371 -18.61 -20.52 -17.66
C LYS A 371 -20.05 -20.79 -17.26
N ILE A 372 -21.00 -20.33 -18.07
CA ILE A 372 -22.44 -20.35 -17.80
C ILE A 372 -23.15 -20.74 -19.10
N ASP A 373 -24.09 -21.68 -19.07
CA ASP A 373 -24.90 -22.01 -20.26
C ASP A 373 -26.20 -21.20 -20.36
N ALA A 374 -26.95 -21.43 -21.44
CA ALA A 374 -28.24 -20.78 -21.71
C ALA A 374 -29.39 -21.18 -20.74
N THR A 375 -29.11 -21.95 -19.70
CA THR A 375 -30.01 -22.31 -18.59
C THR A 375 -29.56 -21.72 -17.25
N GLY A 376 -28.53 -20.87 -17.26
CA GLY A 376 -27.88 -20.34 -16.06
C GLY A 376 -27.03 -21.37 -15.31
N ALA A 377 -26.79 -22.57 -15.87
CA ALA A 377 -25.99 -23.59 -15.19
C ALA A 377 -24.49 -23.29 -15.34
N ILE A 378 -23.78 -23.20 -14.21
CA ILE A 378 -22.32 -23.06 -14.17
C ILE A 378 -21.65 -24.32 -14.74
N LYS A 379 -20.60 -24.13 -15.55
CA LYS A 379 -19.80 -25.21 -16.19
C LYS A 379 -18.32 -25.22 -15.79
N THR A 380 -17.80 -24.13 -15.23
CA THR A 380 -16.46 -24.11 -14.63
C THR A 380 -16.46 -24.99 -13.38
N ASP A 381 -15.42 -25.82 -13.20
CA ASP A 381 -15.17 -26.44 -11.90
C ASP A 381 -14.71 -25.36 -10.91
N LEU A 382 -15.54 -25.09 -9.90
CA LEU A 382 -15.32 -24.04 -8.91
C LEU A 382 -14.26 -24.43 -7.85
N ALA A 383 -13.76 -25.67 -7.88
CA ALA A 383 -12.69 -26.16 -7.03
C ALA A 383 -11.29 -26.08 -7.68
N GLU A 384 -11.18 -25.84 -9.00
CA GLU A 384 -9.87 -25.64 -9.63
C GLU A 384 -9.28 -24.26 -9.24
N PRO A 385 -8.00 -24.20 -8.81
CA PRO A 385 -7.37 -22.94 -8.42
C PRO A 385 -7.08 -22.08 -9.66
N VAL A 386 -7.63 -20.86 -9.69
CA VAL A 386 -7.35 -19.90 -10.76
C VAL A 386 -5.96 -19.31 -10.55
N LYS A 387 -5.07 -19.56 -11.52
CA LYS A 387 -3.69 -19.07 -11.51
C LYS A 387 -3.57 -17.68 -12.13
N THR A 388 -2.60 -16.90 -11.64
CA THR A 388 -2.20 -15.64 -12.28
C THR A 388 -1.41 -15.88 -13.57
N LYS A 389 -1.18 -14.82 -14.34
CA LYS A 389 -0.36 -14.91 -15.56
C LYS A 389 1.12 -15.18 -15.25
N ASN A 390 1.64 -14.71 -14.11
CA ASN A 390 2.99 -15.06 -13.68
C ASN A 390 3.09 -16.51 -13.20
N GLU A 391 2.08 -17.03 -12.47
CA GLU A 391 1.99 -18.45 -12.09
C GLU A 391 1.81 -19.39 -13.29
N LEU A 392 1.21 -18.92 -14.39
CA LEU A 392 1.10 -19.65 -15.64
C LEU A 392 2.41 -19.60 -16.45
N GLY A 393 3.03 -18.43 -16.58
CA GLY A 393 4.24 -18.21 -17.38
C GLY A 393 4.07 -18.72 -18.81
N GLN A 394 4.94 -19.63 -19.23
CA GLN A 394 4.89 -20.31 -20.54
C GLN A 394 3.58 -21.09 -20.80
N ASN A 395 2.79 -21.40 -19.77
CA ASN A 395 1.48 -22.02 -19.92
C ASN A 395 0.38 -21.01 -20.30
N TYR A 396 0.64 -19.70 -20.23
CA TYR A 396 -0.27 -18.67 -20.75
C TYR A 396 -0.31 -18.67 -22.30
N GLY A 397 0.80 -19.05 -22.94
CA GLY A 397 0.87 -19.35 -24.37
C GLY A 397 0.90 -18.12 -25.30
N MET A 398 1.13 -16.92 -24.76
CA MET A 398 1.21 -15.69 -25.55
C MET A 398 2.45 -15.65 -26.46
N HIS A 399 3.51 -16.44 -26.22
CA HIS A 399 4.69 -16.55 -27.11
C HIS A 399 4.29 -16.76 -28.58
N LYS A 400 3.18 -17.46 -28.87
CA LYS A 400 2.69 -17.72 -30.23
C LYS A 400 1.95 -16.53 -30.87
N ALA A 401 1.45 -15.59 -30.08
CA ALA A 401 0.74 -14.38 -30.52
C ALA A 401 1.60 -13.10 -30.41
N SER A 402 2.67 -13.16 -29.63
CA SER A 402 3.65 -12.10 -29.41
C SER A 402 4.57 -11.94 -30.61
N SER A 403 4.59 -10.77 -31.25
CA SER A 403 5.44 -10.50 -32.41
C SER A 403 6.93 -10.43 -32.09
N ILE A 404 7.30 -10.40 -30.80
CA ILE A 404 8.68 -10.50 -30.29
C ILE A 404 8.98 -11.87 -29.65
N GLY A 405 8.08 -12.85 -29.74
CA GLY A 405 8.29 -14.21 -29.21
C GLY A 405 8.32 -14.33 -27.68
N LYS A 406 8.00 -13.27 -26.94
CA LYS A 406 7.92 -13.26 -25.46
C LYS A 406 6.54 -13.64 -24.96
N GLU A 407 6.47 -14.30 -23.81
CA GLU A 407 5.24 -14.45 -23.02
C GLU A 407 4.75 -13.13 -22.42
N TRP A 408 3.56 -13.15 -21.82
CA TRP A 408 2.98 -11.98 -21.16
C TRP A 408 3.80 -11.53 -19.94
N ASN A 409 4.26 -12.47 -19.10
CA ASN A 409 5.03 -12.16 -17.88
C ASN A 409 6.42 -11.57 -18.21
N GLU A 410 7.07 -12.05 -19.27
CA GLU A 410 8.34 -11.47 -19.77
C GLU A 410 8.19 -10.04 -20.30
N GLN A 411 6.99 -9.68 -20.78
CA GLN A 411 6.66 -8.33 -21.24
C GLN A 411 6.23 -7.43 -20.08
N ALA A 412 5.49 -7.96 -19.10
CA ALA A 412 5.17 -7.27 -17.85
C ALA A 412 6.45 -6.93 -17.07
N ALA A 413 7.38 -7.88 -16.93
CA ALA A 413 8.69 -7.65 -16.32
C ALA A 413 9.53 -6.60 -17.08
N ALA A 414 9.51 -6.61 -18.42
CA ALA A 414 10.22 -5.59 -19.21
C ALA A 414 9.63 -4.18 -19.00
N PHE A 415 8.30 -4.05 -18.92
CA PHE A 415 7.66 -2.79 -18.52
C PHE A 415 8.03 -2.38 -17.09
N SER A 416 7.97 -3.31 -16.14
CA SER A 416 8.34 -3.09 -14.74
C SER A 416 9.76 -2.56 -14.58
N GLN A 417 10.72 -3.06 -15.36
CA GLN A 417 12.10 -2.55 -15.35
C GLN A 417 12.22 -1.15 -16.01
N TYR A 418 11.44 -0.84 -17.04
CA TYR A 418 11.45 0.49 -17.69
C TYR A 418 10.92 1.62 -16.79
N VAL A 419 9.98 1.31 -15.87
CA VAL A 419 9.44 2.29 -14.91
C VAL A 419 10.32 2.54 -13.69
N VAL A 420 11.37 1.74 -13.47
CA VAL A 420 12.35 2.00 -12.40
C VAL A 420 13.03 3.37 -12.63
N GLY A 421 13.21 4.12 -11.54
CA GLY A 421 13.71 5.50 -11.53
C GLY A 421 12.68 6.56 -11.92
N LYS A 422 11.44 6.20 -12.29
CA LYS A 422 10.37 7.15 -12.64
C LYS A 422 9.45 7.43 -11.44
N THR A 423 8.91 8.64 -11.39
CA THR A 423 7.77 9.01 -10.53
C THR A 423 6.43 8.57 -11.13
N ALA A 424 5.37 8.56 -10.31
CA ALA A 424 4.00 8.27 -10.77
C ALA A 424 3.55 9.16 -11.96
N SER A 425 3.94 10.45 -11.95
CA SER A 425 3.61 11.40 -13.04
C SER A 425 4.37 11.12 -14.34
N GLU A 426 5.60 10.63 -14.26
CA GLU A 426 6.36 10.20 -15.44
C GLU A 426 5.83 8.88 -16.01
N VAL A 427 5.36 7.96 -15.16
CA VAL A 427 4.64 6.76 -15.60
C VAL A 427 3.33 7.12 -16.30
N ALA A 428 2.54 8.02 -15.72
CA ALA A 428 1.30 8.54 -16.34
C ALA A 428 1.56 9.25 -17.69
N GLY A 429 2.77 9.78 -17.89
CA GLY A 429 3.21 10.41 -19.13
C GLY A 429 3.69 9.45 -20.24
N ILE A 430 3.73 8.14 -20.00
CA ILE A 430 4.16 7.15 -21.01
C ILE A 430 3.18 7.15 -22.20
N ALA A 431 3.69 7.56 -23.36
CA ALA A 431 2.91 7.68 -24.58
C ALA A 431 2.43 6.31 -25.11
N VAL A 432 1.16 6.23 -25.47
CA VAL A 432 0.51 5.03 -26.03
C VAL A 432 -0.25 5.31 -27.32
N ASP A 433 -0.42 4.29 -28.15
CA ASP A 433 -1.24 4.32 -29.37
C ASP A 433 -2.75 4.12 -29.09
N GLU A 434 -3.57 4.18 -30.14
CA GLU A 434 -5.03 3.97 -30.08
C GLU A 434 -5.42 2.55 -29.61
N GLN A 435 -4.48 1.59 -29.64
CA GLN A 435 -4.65 0.22 -29.15
C GLN A 435 -4.05 0.05 -27.74
N GLY A 436 -3.62 1.15 -27.11
CA GLY A 436 -3.04 1.19 -25.77
C GLY A 436 -1.63 0.60 -25.67
N LYS A 437 -0.93 0.36 -26.78
CA LYS A 437 0.46 -0.13 -26.80
C LYS A 437 1.43 1.03 -26.67
N ALA A 438 2.67 0.76 -26.28
CA ALA A 438 3.69 1.78 -26.18
C ALA A 438 3.98 2.47 -27.52
N ALA A 439 4.15 3.80 -27.51
CA ALA A 439 4.69 4.56 -28.63
C ALA A 439 6.22 4.77 -28.54
N ASP A 440 6.81 4.56 -27.35
CA ASP A 440 8.25 4.63 -27.10
C ASP A 440 8.98 3.42 -27.75
N THR A 441 10.00 3.69 -28.56
CA THR A 441 10.77 2.67 -29.29
C THR A 441 11.50 1.69 -28.38
N ASP A 442 11.97 2.13 -27.23
CA ASP A 442 12.73 1.28 -26.29
C ASP A 442 11.78 0.27 -25.65
N LEU A 443 10.55 0.69 -25.38
CA LEU A 443 9.49 -0.15 -24.84
C LEU A 443 8.91 -1.09 -25.92
N VAL A 444 8.66 -0.60 -27.15
CA VAL A 444 8.18 -1.41 -28.29
C VAL A 444 9.15 -2.56 -28.65
N SER A 445 10.46 -2.37 -28.45
CA SER A 445 11.46 -3.43 -28.65
C SER A 445 11.28 -4.64 -27.72
N SER A 446 10.62 -4.45 -26.58
CA SER A 446 10.63 -5.38 -25.46
C SER A 446 9.23 -5.75 -24.94
N VAL A 447 8.19 -5.00 -25.33
CA VAL A 447 6.78 -5.07 -24.90
C VAL A 447 5.85 -4.82 -26.10
N THR A 448 4.93 -5.73 -26.39
CA THR A 448 3.99 -5.66 -27.54
C THR A 448 2.50 -5.81 -27.17
N VAL A 449 2.23 -6.13 -25.90
CA VAL A 449 0.91 -5.99 -25.25
C VAL A 449 0.47 -4.52 -25.21
N ALA A 450 -0.83 -4.29 -24.98
CA ALA A 450 -1.28 -2.98 -24.53
C ALA A 450 -0.67 -2.71 -23.14
N VAL A 451 -0.02 -1.55 -22.98
CA VAL A 451 0.62 -1.09 -21.76
C VAL A 451 -0.22 -0.08 -20.99
N SER A 452 -1.32 0.45 -21.55
CA SER A 452 -2.22 1.33 -20.78
C SER A 452 -2.68 0.74 -19.43
N PRO A 453 -3.00 -0.57 -19.31
CA PRO A 453 -3.28 -1.17 -18.00
C PRO A 453 -2.07 -1.20 -17.06
N PHE A 454 -0.85 -1.32 -17.62
CA PHE A 454 0.40 -1.29 -16.85
C PHE A 454 0.73 0.14 -16.36
N VAL A 455 0.53 1.14 -17.21
CA VAL A 455 0.63 2.56 -16.85
C VAL A 455 -0.36 2.88 -15.72
N GLN A 456 -1.63 2.52 -15.89
CA GLN A 456 -2.68 2.80 -14.90
C GLN A 456 -2.43 2.12 -13.55
N ILE A 457 -2.02 0.84 -13.53
CA ILE A 457 -1.81 0.12 -12.27
C ILE A 457 -0.54 0.58 -11.54
N VAL A 458 0.54 0.91 -12.27
CA VAL A 458 1.78 1.41 -11.67
C VAL A 458 1.61 2.86 -11.22
N GLU A 459 0.92 3.71 -11.99
CA GLU A 459 0.51 5.05 -11.55
C GLU A 459 -0.34 4.98 -10.28
N LYS A 460 -1.27 4.03 -10.18
CA LYS A 460 -2.10 3.81 -8.98
C LYS A 460 -1.28 3.32 -7.78
N ALA A 461 -0.29 2.44 -7.99
CA ALA A 461 0.57 1.93 -6.92
C ALA A 461 1.61 2.96 -6.44
N ALA A 462 2.02 3.89 -7.32
CA ALA A 462 3.02 4.92 -7.02
C ALA A 462 2.42 6.26 -6.51
N LYS A 463 1.10 6.33 -6.30
CA LYS A 463 0.38 7.45 -5.66
C LYS A 463 0.08 7.14 -4.20
#